data_AF-A0A6A4MG48-F1
#
_entry.id   AF-A0A6A4MG48-F1
#
_cell.length_a   1.000
_cell.length_b   1.000
_cell.length_c   1.000
_cell.angle_alpha   90.00
_cell.angle_beta   90.00
_cell.angle_gamma   90.00
#
_symmetry.space_group_name_H-M   'P 1'
#
loop_
_entity.id
_entity.type
_entity.pdbx_description
1 polymer ?
#
loop_
_entity_poly.entity_id
_entity_poly.type
_entity_poly.pdbx_seq_one_letter_code
_entity_poly.pdbx_strand_id
1 'polypeptide(L)'
;MRMSCNGCRVLRKGCSENCSIRPCLQWIKSPESQANATVFLAKFYGRAGLINLVNAGPEHLRPGKYTDNATVIAFRYTDAALSL
;
A
#
# COMPACT_ATOMS: atom_id res chain seq x y z
N MET A 1 -4.16 -11.69 18.47
CA MET A 1 -4.63 -11.54 17.07
C MET A 1 -4.16 -10.20 16.53
N ARG A 2 -3.34 -10.17 15.48
CA ARG A 2 -3.06 -8.91 14.78
C ARG A 2 -4.19 -8.63 13.79
N MET A 3 -4.80 -7.46 13.90
CA MET A 3 -5.79 -7.03 12.91
C MET A 3 -5.14 -6.90 11.52
N SER A 4 -5.85 -7.36 10.49
CA SER A 4 -5.50 -7.12 9.08
C SER A 4 -5.31 -5.62 8.83
N CYS A 5 -4.32 -5.23 8.01
CA CYS A 5 -4.17 -3.81 7.67
C CYS A 5 -5.30 -3.35 6.74
N ASN A 6 -5.58 -2.04 6.72
CA ASN A 6 -6.69 -1.49 5.94
C ASN A 6 -6.56 -1.78 4.45
N GLY A 7 -5.35 -1.75 3.90
CA GLY A 7 -5.13 -2.11 2.49
C GLY A 7 -5.42 -3.57 2.17
N CYS A 8 -5.03 -4.51 3.04
CA CYS A 8 -5.37 -5.92 2.86
C CYS A 8 -6.88 -6.18 2.93
N ARG A 9 -7.61 -5.44 3.78
CA ARG A 9 -9.07 -5.49 3.84
C ARG A 9 -9.70 -5.03 2.53
N VAL A 10 -9.29 -3.87 2.01
CA VAL A 10 -9.75 -3.33 0.72
C VAL A 10 -9.47 -4.31 -0.42
N LEU A 11 -8.25 -4.86 -0.48
CA LEU A 11 -7.82 -5.75 -1.56
C LEU A 11 -8.31 -7.20 -1.40
N ARG A 12 -9.07 -7.52 -0.34
CA ARG A 12 -9.47 -8.89 0.00
C ARG A 12 -8.28 -9.86 -0.08
N LYS A 13 -7.15 -9.46 0.51
CA LYS A 13 -5.88 -10.21 0.54
C LYS A 13 -5.61 -10.70 1.96
N GLY A 14 -5.17 -11.94 2.12
CA GLY A 14 -4.66 -12.44 3.40
C GLY A 14 -3.56 -11.53 3.96
N CYS A 15 -3.68 -11.18 5.24
CA CYS A 15 -2.72 -10.34 5.94
C CYS A 15 -1.95 -11.19 6.94
N SER A 16 -0.63 -11.24 6.80
CA SER A 16 0.30 -11.92 7.69
C SER A 16 1.16 -10.90 8.44
N GLU A 17 2.04 -11.38 9.32
CA GLU A 17 3.00 -10.53 10.02
C GLU A 17 3.96 -9.82 9.05
N ASN A 18 4.37 -10.53 8.01
CA ASN A 18 5.27 -10.02 6.95
C ASN A 18 4.49 -9.34 5.80
N CYS A 19 3.38 -8.66 6.11
CA CYS A 19 2.56 -8.02 5.10
C CYS A 19 3.28 -6.81 4.46
N SER A 20 3.59 -6.89 3.16
CA SER A 20 4.25 -5.82 2.41
C SER A 20 3.43 -4.53 2.28
N ILE A 21 2.10 -4.59 2.41
CA ILE A 21 1.20 -3.41 2.31
C ILE A 21 1.18 -2.61 3.62
N ARG A 22 1.35 -3.27 4.77
CA ARG A 22 1.24 -2.62 6.09
C ARG A 22 2.19 -1.42 6.26
N PRO A 23 3.50 -1.53 5.98
CA PRO A 23 4.42 -0.39 6.10
C PRO A 23 4.08 0.74 5.12
N CYS A 24 3.53 0.44 3.93
CA CYS A 24 3.10 1.46 2.97
C CYS A 24 1.93 2.34 3.45
N LEU A 25 1.23 1.94 4.51
CA LEU A 25 0.07 2.66 5.05
C LEU A 25 0.37 3.38 6.38
N GLN A 26 1.49 3.07 7.04
CA GLN A 26 1.79 3.56 8.39
C GLN A 26 1.91 5.08 8.49
N TRP A 27 2.32 5.75 7.42
CA TRP A 27 2.43 7.21 7.36
C TRP A 27 1.06 7.91 7.25
N ILE A 28 0.03 7.20 6.78
CA ILE A 28 -1.34 7.74 6.69
C ILE A 28 -2.01 7.52 8.05
N LYS A 29 -2.21 8.62 8.79
CA LYS A 29 -2.74 8.57 10.17
C LYS A 29 -4.18 8.03 10.25
N SER A 30 -5.04 8.44 9.32
CA SER A 30 -6.46 8.05 9.33
C SER A 30 -6.66 6.65 8.72
N PRO A 31 -7.32 5.72 9.43
CA PRO A 31 -7.71 4.42 8.87
C PRO A 31 -8.58 4.53 7.62
N GLU A 32 -9.45 5.54 7.56
CA GLU A 32 -10.30 5.80 6.41
C GLU A 32 -9.48 6.29 5.21
N SER A 33 -8.54 7.21 5.43
CA SER A 33 -7.62 7.66 4.38
C SER A 33 -6.75 6.52 3.85
N GLN A 34 -6.32 5.58 4.69
CA GLN A 34 -5.61 4.38 4.25
C GLN A 34 -6.47 3.52 3.31
N ALA A 35 -7.75 3.35 3.64
CA ALA A 35 -8.68 2.59 2.81
C ALA A 35 -8.94 3.31 1.48
N ASN A 36 -9.24 4.61 1.52
CA ASN A 36 -9.51 5.43 0.32
C ASN A 36 -8.32 5.47 -0.63
N ALA A 37 -7.10 5.66 -0.11
CA ALA A 37 -5.89 5.60 -0.91
C ALA A 37 -5.70 4.23 -1.58
N THR A 38 -5.98 3.15 -0.84
CA THR A 38 -5.91 1.79 -1.41
C THR A 38 -6.98 1.57 -2.47
N VAL A 39 -8.22 2.01 -2.25
CA VAL A 39 -9.32 1.90 -3.22
C VAL A 39 -8.98 2.64 -4.51
N PHE A 40 -8.48 3.87 -4.39
CA PHE A 40 -8.07 4.69 -5.54
C PHE A 40 -6.97 4.01 -6.36
N LEU A 41 -5.88 3.60 -5.71
CA LEU A 41 -4.77 2.92 -6.38
C LEU A 41 -5.20 1.57 -6.99
N ALA A 42 -6.11 0.84 -6.33
CA ALA A 42 -6.64 -0.41 -6.85
C ALA A 42 -7.55 -0.19 -8.07
N LYS A 43 -8.26 0.94 -8.14
CA LYS A 43 -9.02 1.33 -9.34
C LYS A 43 -8.09 1.72 -10.49
N PHE A 44 -7.01 2.46 -10.20
CA PHE A 44 -6.07 2.93 -11.22
C PHE A 44 -5.19 1.81 -11.79
N TYR A 45 -4.53 1.02 -10.93
CA TYR A 45 -3.60 -0.04 -11.35
C TYR A 45 -4.25 -1.43 -11.46
N GLY A 46 -5.50 -1.59 -11.01
CA GLY A 46 -6.08 -2.90 -10.75
C GLY A 46 -5.49 -3.57 -9.50
N ARG A 47 -6.19 -4.58 -8.98
CA ARG A 47 -5.75 -5.34 -7.79
C ARG A 47 -4.38 -6.00 -7.99
N ALA A 48 -4.21 -6.72 -9.09
CA ALA A 48 -2.97 -7.44 -9.39
C ALA A 48 -1.81 -6.48 -9.65
N GLY A 49 -2.06 -5.41 -10.42
CA GLY A 49 -1.07 -4.37 -10.70
C GLY A 49 -0.59 -3.69 -9.43
N LEU A 50 -1.49 -3.30 -8.52
CA LEU A 50 -1.12 -2.70 -7.24
C LEU A 50 -0.29 -3.66 -6.36
N ILE A 51 -0.66 -4.94 -6.29
CA ILE A 51 0.09 -5.93 -5.50
C ILE A 51 1.48 -6.15 -6.10
N ASN A 52 1.58 -6.27 -7.42
CA ASN A 52 2.85 -6.42 -8.12
C ASN A 52 3.74 -5.20 -7.90
N LEU A 53 3.17 -3.99 -7.99
CA LEU A 53 3.86 -2.74 -7.74
C LEU A 53 4.44 -2.67 -6.31
N VAL A 54 3.63 -3.02 -5.30
CA VAL A 54 4.08 -3.06 -3.89
C VAL A 54 5.20 -4.08 -3.69
N ASN A 55 5.22 -5.18 -4.47
CA ASN A 55 6.21 -6.25 -4.35
C ASN A 55 7.42 -6.10 -5.29
N ALA A 56 7.38 -5.18 -6.27
CA ALA A 56 8.45 -4.99 -7.25
C ALA A 56 9.72 -4.33 -6.66
N GLY A 57 9.67 -3.84 -5.43
CA GLY A 57 10.84 -3.32 -4.71
C GLY A 57 11.82 -4.46 -4.31
N PRO A 58 13.14 -4.32 -4.56
CA PRO A 58 14.16 -5.32 -4.19
C PRO A 58 14.14 -5.67 -2.70
N GLU A 59 14.38 -6.92 -2.27
CA GLU A 59 14.18 -7.38 -0.87
C GLU A 59 14.94 -6.59 0.22
N HIS A 60 16.10 -6.04 -0.13
CA HIS A 60 16.93 -5.16 0.73
C HIS A 60 16.51 -3.68 0.64
N LEU A 61 15.72 -3.32 -0.37
CA LEU A 61 14.94 -2.09 -0.50
C LEU A 61 13.45 -2.37 -0.21
N ARG A 62 13.12 -3.56 0.32
CA ARG A 62 11.76 -4.04 0.49
C ARG A 62 11.35 -3.68 1.89
N PRO A 63 10.26 -2.95 1.98
CA PRO A 63 10.47 -1.71 2.66
C PRO A 63 9.83 -1.91 4.05
N GLY A 64 10.61 -1.59 5.10
CA GLY A 64 10.43 -2.14 6.45
C GLY A 64 11.68 -2.11 7.36
N LYS A 65 12.86 -1.76 6.83
CA LYS A 65 14.02 -1.36 7.66
C LYS A 65 14.35 0.13 7.59
N TYR A 66 13.95 0.82 6.53
CA TYR A 66 14.11 2.26 6.38
C TYR A 66 12.84 2.88 5.78
N THR A 67 12.60 4.13 6.14
CA THR A 67 11.42 4.99 6.01
C THR A 67 10.86 5.24 4.60
N ASP A 68 11.08 4.37 3.61
CA ASP A 68 10.84 4.66 2.18
C ASP A 68 9.63 3.96 1.52
N ASN A 69 8.83 3.13 2.20
CA ASN A 69 7.57 2.62 1.60
C ASN A 69 6.47 3.67 1.54
N ALA A 70 6.51 4.62 2.47
CA ALA A 70 5.56 5.70 2.48
C ALA A 70 5.56 6.40 1.12
N THR A 71 6.75 6.50 0.53
CA THR A 71 7.00 7.05 -0.79
C THR A 71 6.29 6.30 -1.91
N VAL A 72 6.13 4.96 -1.90
CA VAL A 72 5.50 4.27 -3.05
C VAL A 72 4.00 4.52 -3.13
N ILE A 73 3.25 4.35 -2.03
CA ILE A 73 1.82 4.66 -2.03
C ILE A 73 1.62 6.19 -2.11
N ALA A 74 2.42 7.00 -1.43
CA ALA A 74 2.29 8.46 -1.48
C ALA A 74 2.59 9.02 -2.88
N PHE A 75 3.77 8.74 -3.43
CA PHE A 75 4.22 9.24 -4.73
C PHE A 75 3.30 8.75 -5.85
N ARG A 76 2.86 7.49 -5.82
CA ARG A 76 1.94 6.96 -6.85
C ARG A 76 0.50 7.41 -6.64
N TYR A 77 0.06 7.65 -5.40
CA TYR A 77 -1.24 8.25 -5.14
C TYR A 77 -1.26 9.71 -5.63
N THR A 78 -0.20 10.48 -5.40
CA THR A 78 -0.07 11.83 -5.94
C THR A 78 0.07 11.83 -7.47
N ASP A 79 0.89 10.95 -8.05
CA ASP A 79 1.02 10.82 -9.51
C ASP A 79 -0.31 10.43 -10.17
N ALA A 80 -0.99 9.40 -9.63
CA ALA A 80 -2.26 8.94 -10.17
C ALA A 80 -3.38 9.95 -9.93
N ALA A 81 -3.33 10.74 -8.85
CA ALA A 81 -4.26 11.85 -8.63
C ALA A 81 -4.00 13.05 -9.57
N LEU A 82 -2.74 13.31 -9.93
CA LEU A 82 -2.36 14.32 -10.93
C LEU A 82 -2.65 13.90 -12.38
N SER A 83 -2.82 12.61 -12.63
CA SER A 83 -3.11 12.05 -13.96
C SER A 83 -4.61 11.97 -14.29
N LEU A 84 -5.48 12.49 -13.42
CA LEU A 84 -6.93 12.59 -13.56
C LEU A 84 -7.35 14.06 -13.70
#